data_AF-A0A1A0MKY7-F1
#
_entry.id   AF-A0A1A0MKY7-F1
#
_cell.length_a   1.000
_cell.length_b   1.000
_cell.length_c   1.000
_cell.angle_alpha   90.00
_cell.angle_beta   90.00
_cell.angle_gamma   90.00
#
_symmetry.space_group_name_H-M   'P 1'
#
loop_
_entity.id
_entity.type
_entity.pdbx_description
1 polymer ?
#
loop_
_entity_poly.entity_id
_entity_poly.type
_entity_poly.pdbx_seq_one_letter_code
_entity_poly.pdbx_strand_id
1 'polypeptide(L)'
;MARNAAAQTAFGPMVLAAIEQHESPARRLVDDDLAGSFLPRGLRALIAATRWSPVRSAMMAASDRSAPYRRFRERTQVWKYGLRPDEVEQFLEGYGWRLLDQLGPDETRDRYVQPTGRNLPTSGLEWSALARKI
;
A
#
# COMPACT_ATOMS: atom_id res chain seq x y z
N MET A 1 -1.19 -22.85 -18.33
CA MET A 1 -0.22 -22.47 -17.27
C MET A 1 -0.91 -22.65 -15.93
N ALA A 2 -0.36 -23.50 -15.06
CA ALA A 2 -0.85 -23.62 -13.69
C ALA A 2 -0.88 -22.23 -13.05
N ARG A 3 -2.02 -21.87 -12.46
CA ARG A 3 -2.25 -20.61 -11.77
C ARG A 3 -1.30 -20.53 -10.58
N ASN A 4 -0.17 -19.84 -10.73
CA ASN A 4 0.76 -19.60 -9.62
C ASN A 4 0.09 -18.69 -8.59
N ALA A 5 -0.15 -19.21 -7.38
CA ALA A 5 -0.82 -18.48 -6.31
C ALA A 5 -0.04 -17.23 -5.87
N ALA A 6 1.30 -17.31 -5.82
CA ALA A 6 2.16 -16.16 -5.51
C ALA A 6 2.12 -15.10 -6.63
N ALA A 7 1.99 -15.51 -7.90
CA ALA A 7 1.80 -14.56 -9.00
C ALA A 7 0.44 -13.85 -8.92
N GLN A 8 -0.61 -14.52 -8.45
CA GLN A 8 -1.94 -13.92 -8.33
C GLN A 8 -1.99 -12.83 -7.26
N THR A 9 -1.27 -12.98 -6.16
CA THR A 9 -1.20 -11.94 -5.11
C THR A 9 -0.51 -10.68 -5.60
N ALA A 10 0.39 -10.77 -6.59
CA ALA A 10 1.08 -9.63 -7.17
C ALA A 10 0.18 -8.76 -8.08
N PHE A 11 -0.87 -9.33 -8.68
CA PHE A 11 -1.70 -8.58 -9.64
C PHE A 11 -2.42 -7.37 -9.03
N GLY A 12 -2.86 -7.44 -7.77
CA GLY A 12 -3.54 -6.33 -7.11
C GLY A 12 -2.66 -5.07 -7.03
N PRO A 13 -1.50 -5.15 -6.34
CA PRO A 13 -0.54 -4.04 -6.29
C PRO A 13 -0.09 -3.55 -7.67
N MET A 14 0.13 -4.46 -8.62
CA MET A 14 0.56 -4.08 -9.98
C MET A 14 -0.52 -3.31 -10.75
N VAL A 15 -1.80 -3.66 -10.58
CA VAL A 15 -2.91 -2.90 -11.16
C VAL A 15 -2.95 -1.50 -10.56
N LEU A 16 -2.77 -1.34 -9.25
CA LEU A 16 -2.73 -0.03 -8.59
C LEU A 16 -1.56 0.82 -9.10
N ALA A 17 -0.35 0.26 -9.16
CA ALA A 17 0.84 0.94 -9.69
C ALA A 17 0.66 1.37 -11.15
N ALA A 18 0.04 0.53 -11.98
CA ALA A 18 -0.25 0.86 -13.38
C ALA A 18 -1.34 1.93 -13.54
N ILE A 19 -2.38 1.93 -12.69
CA ILE A 19 -3.41 2.99 -12.68
C ILE A 19 -2.81 4.33 -12.27
N GLU A 20 -1.87 4.33 -11.31
CA GLU A 20 -1.19 5.53 -10.81
C GLU A 20 -0.47 6.29 -11.94
N GLN A 21 0.02 5.59 -12.98
CA GLN A 21 0.67 6.21 -14.14
C GLN A 21 -0.26 7.13 -14.98
N HIS A 22 -1.58 7.08 -14.77
CA HIS A 22 -2.52 8.03 -15.37
C HIS A 22 -2.59 9.38 -14.67
N GLU A 23 -1.97 9.55 -13.50
CA GLU A 23 -1.72 10.85 -12.91
C GLU A 23 -0.53 11.54 -13.60
N SER A 24 -0.45 12.87 -13.51
CA SER A 24 0.73 13.60 -13.97
C SER A 24 1.94 13.25 -13.09
N PRO A 25 3.18 13.31 -13.60
CA PRO A 25 4.37 12.87 -12.86
C PRO A 25 4.50 13.49 -11.45
N ALA A 26 4.19 14.78 -11.28
CA ALA A 26 4.25 15.47 -9.99
C ALA A 26 3.18 15.00 -8.97
N ARG A 27 2.16 14.27 -9.42
CA ARG A 27 1.02 13.80 -8.61
C ARG A 27 1.09 12.30 -8.32
N ARG A 28 2.10 11.59 -8.85
CA ARG A 28 2.26 10.15 -8.68
C ARG A 28 2.93 9.82 -7.34
N LEU A 29 2.43 8.80 -6.66
CA LEU A 29 3.07 8.18 -5.50
C LEU A 29 4.17 7.19 -5.90
N VAL A 30 4.03 6.56 -7.06
CA VAL A 30 4.95 5.54 -7.57
C VAL A 30 5.21 5.79 -9.05
N ASP A 31 6.47 5.68 -9.45
CA ASP A 31 6.89 5.68 -10.85
C ASP A 31 7.29 4.24 -11.24
N ASP A 32 6.36 3.54 -11.89
CA ASP A 32 6.52 2.16 -12.36
C ASP A 32 5.82 2.02 -13.71
N ASP A 33 6.58 2.25 -14.77
CA ASP A 33 6.13 2.16 -16.16
C ASP A 33 6.03 0.70 -16.65
N LEU A 34 6.56 -0.25 -15.89
CA LEU A 34 6.60 -1.68 -16.25
C LEU A 34 5.38 -2.45 -15.72
N ALA A 35 4.76 -2.03 -14.62
CA ALA A 35 3.65 -2.76 -13.98
C ALA A 35 2.55 -3.18 -14.97
N GLY A 36 2.13 -2.26 -15.85
CA GLY A 36 1.11 -2.54 -16.86
C GLY A 36 1.52 -3.62 -17.87
N SER A 37 2.82 -3.71 -18.19
CA SER A 37 3.37 -4.63 -19.18
C SER A 37 3.40 -6.09 -18.71
N PHE A 38 3.40 -6.34 -17.40
CA PHE A 38 3.38 -7.70 -16.86
C PHE A 38 1.96 -8.26 -16.69
N LEU A 39 0.95 -7.40 -16.77
CA LEU A 39 -0.44 -7.80 -16.53
C LEU A 39 -1.07 -8.50 -17.74
N PRO A 40 -1.96 -9.49 -17.52
CA PRO A 40 -2.79 -10.07 -18.57
C PRO A 40 -3.63 -9.04 -19.31
N ARG A 41 -3.95 -9.31 -20.59
CA ARG A 41 -4.68 -8.38 -21.48
C ARG A 41 -5.97 -7.83 -20.88
N GLY A 42 -6.76 -8.66 -20.18
CA GLY A 42 -7.99 -8.22 -19.53
C GLY A 42 -7.77 -7.16 -18.44
N LEU A 43 -6.71 -7.31 -17.64
CA LEU A 43 -6.34 -6.32 -16.63
C LEU A 43 -5.76 -5.05 -17.26
N ARG A 44 -5.05 -5.16 -18.40
CA ARG A 44 -4.63 -3.97 -19.16
C ARG A 44 -5.81 -3.19 -19.73
N ALA A 45 -6.86 -3.87 -20.20
CA ALA A 45 -8.08 -3.21 -20.66
C ALA A 45 -8.81 -2.49 -19.51
N LEU A 46 -8.87 -3.12 -18.33
CA LEU A 46 -9.38 -2.48 -17.11
C LEU A 46 -8.57 -1.21 -16.76
N ILE A 47 -7.24 -1.30 -16.78
CA ILE A 47 -6.36 -0.14 -16.55
C ILE A 47 -6.67 0.95 -17.57
N ALA A 48 -6.74 0.64 -18.87
CA ALA A 48 -7.01 1.64 -19.90
C ALA A 48 -8.32 2.42 -19.64
N ALA A 49 -9.35 1.79 -19.08
CA ALA A 49 -10.60 2.45 -18.70
C ALA A 49 -10.43 3.49 -17.57
N THR A 50 -9.44 3.33 -16.69
CA THR A 50 -9.12 4.30 -15.61
C THR A 50 -8.37 5.54 -16.10
N ARG A 51 -8.13 5.67 -17.41
CA ARG A 51 -7.77 6.96 -18.01
C ARG A 51 -8.85 8.01 -17.79
N TRP A 52 -10.10 7.57 -17.67
CA TRP A 52 -11.22 8.46 -17.36
C TRP A 52 -11.29 8.73 -15.85
N SER A 53 -11.13 9.99 -15.46
CA SER A 53 -11.04 10.42 -14.05
C SER A 53 -12.19 9.95 -13.16
N PRO A 54 -13.48 9.93 -13.61
CA PRO A 54 -14.57 9.39 -12.80
C PRO A 54 -14.42 7.89 -12.51
N VAL A 55 -13.98 7.11 -13.51
CA VAL A 55 -13.75 5.66 -13.36
C VAL A 55 -12.59 5.42 -12.41
N ARG A 56 -11.50 6.18 -12.55
CA ARG A 56 -10.35 6.10 -11.65
C ARG A 56 -10.75 6.40 -10.21
N SER A 57 -11.46 7.51 -10.00
CA SER A 57 -11.93 7.94 -8.68
C SER A 57 -12.86 6.91 -8.03
N ALA A 58 -13.81 6.37 -8.79
CA ALA A 58 -14.71 5.33 -8.31
C ALA A 58 -13.96 4.04 -7.92
N MET A 59 -12.96 3.64 -8.71
CA MET A 59 -12.15 2.44 -8.43
C MET A 59 -11.29 2.61 -7.17
N MET A 60 -10.66 3.79 -6.99
CA MET A 60 -9.92 4.11 -5.76
C MET A 60 -10.83 4.07 -4.53
N ALA A 61 -12.01 4.71 -4.58
CA ALA A 61 -12.97 4.70 -3.48
C ALA A 61 -13.50 3.29 -3.14
N ALA A 62 -13.68 2.42 -4.15
CA ALA A 62 -14.07 1.03 -3.94
C ALA A 62 -12.96 0.21 -3.27
N SER A 63 -11.70 0.45 -3.65
CA SER A 63 -10.52 -0.17 -3.03
C SER A 63 -10.45 0.18 -1.54
N ASP A 64 -10.62 1.45 -1.17
CA ASP A 64 -10.59 1.89 0.22
C ASP A 64 -11.73 1.29 1.07
N ARG A 65 -12.94 1.17 0.50
CA ARG A 65 -14.09 0.56 1.21
C ARG A 65 -13.91 -0.93 1.46
N SER A 66 -13.04 -1.59 0.70
CA SER A 66 -12.70 -3.00 0.91
C SER A 66 -11.75 -3.22 2.08
N ALA A 67 -11.41 -2.15 2.82
CA ALA A 67 -10.58 -2.13 4.02
C ALA A 67 -10.71 -3.44 4.81
N PRO A 68 -9.66 -4.27 4.80
CA PRO A 68 -9.72 -5.60 5.38
C PRO A 68 -9.88 -5.62 6.91
N TYR A 69 -9.83 -4.47 7.57
CA TYR A 69 -9.96 -4.34 9.02
C TYR A 69 -11.12 -5.17 9.58
N ARG A 70 -12.32 -4.99 9.05
CA ARG A 70 -13.52 -5.70 9.51
C ARG A 70 -13.40 -7.22 9.30
N ARG A 71 -12.81 -7.64 8.17
CA ARG A 71 -12.64 -9.05 7.83
C ARG A 71 -11.55 -9.71 8.70
N PHE A 72 -10.38 -9.09 8.79
CA PHE A 72 -9.23 -9.70 9.43
C PHE A 72 -9.26 -9.53 10.95
N ARG A 73 -9.82 -8.42 11.48
CA ARG A 73 -9.82 -8.15 12.92
C ARG A 73 -11.04 -8.76 13.60
N GLU A 74 -12.22 -8.64 13.02
CA GLU A 74 -13.45 -9.12 13.67
C GLU A 74 -13.74 -10.58 13.32
N ARG A 75 -13.61 -10.97 12.04
CA ARG A 75 -14.04 -12.31 11.61
C ARG A 75 -12.95 -13.37 11.66
N THR A 76 -11.71 -12.99 11.41
CA THR A 76 -10.62 -13.96 11.21
C THR A 76 -9.54 -13.87 12.30
N GLN A 77 -9.53 -12.79 13.11
CA GLN A 77 -8.59 -12.51 14.20
C GLN A 77 -7.15 -12.97 13.92
N VAL A 78 -6.61 -12.60 12.75
CA VAL A 78 -5.31 -13.12 12.30
C VAL A 78 -4.12 -12.57 13.10
N TRP A 79 -4.30 -11.45 13.79
CA TRP A 79 -3.27 -10.84 14.64
C TRP A 79 -3.24 -11.51 16.01
N LYS A 80 -2.11 -12.13 16.34
CA LYS A 80 -1.88 -12.83 17.62
C LYS A 80 -1.12 -11.99 18.64
N TYR A 81 -0.48 -10.92 18.18
CA TYR A 81 0.39 -10.05 18.96
C TYR A 81 0.22 -8.62 18.47
N GLY A 82 0.40 -7.67 19.37
CA GLY A 82 0.35 -6.24 19.07
C GLY A 82 1.36 -5.52 19.95
N LEU A 83 1.94 -4.47 19.40
CA LEU A 83 2.89 -3.59 20.07
C LEU A 83 2.42 -2.17 19.84
N ARG A 84 2.40 -1.34 20.89
CA ARG A 84 2.10 0.08 20.67
C ARG A 84 3.28 0.73 19.95
N PRO A 85 3.04 1.72 19.07
CA PRO A 85 4.13 2.37 18.34
C PRO A 85 5.27 2.88 19.24
N ASP A 86 4.91 3.43 20.40
CA ASP A 86 5.86 3.96 21.40
C ASP A 86 6.63 2.86 22.17
N GLU A 87 6.19 1.61 22.11
CA GLU A 87 6.86 0.47 22.75
C GLU A 87 7.87 -0.23 21.81
N VAL A 88 7.89 0.15 20.52
CA VAL A 88 8.73 -0.52 19.50
C VAL A 88 10.22 -0.38 19.79
N GLU A 89 10.68 0.79 20.23
CA GLU A 89 12.09 1.02 20.53
C GLU A 89 12.57 0.12 21.68
N GLN A 90 11.89 0.19 22.83
CA GLN A 90 12.22 -0.64 24.00
C GLN A 90 12.16 -2.13 23.67
N PHE A 91 11.18 -2.56 22.88
CA PHE A 91 11.09 -3.95 22.44
C PHE A 91 12.32 -4.36 21.63
N LEU A 92 12.75 -3.55 20.65
CA LEU A 92 13.92 -3.82 19.81
C LEU A 92 15.23 -3.83 20.61
N GLU A 93 15.38 -2.92 21.58
CA GLU A 93 16.55 -2.85 22.46
C GLU A 93 16.77 -4.16 23.22
N GLY A 94 15.69 -4.79 23.69
CA GLY A 94 15.73 -6.11 24.36
C GLY A 94 16.34 -7.23 23.51
N TYR A 95 16.44 -7.05 22.19
CA TYR A 95 17.06 -7.99 21.25
C TYR A 95 18.37 -7.48 20.65
N GLY A 96 18.94 -6.37 21.15
CA GLY A 96 20.17 -5.78 20.63
C GLY A 96 19.99 -5.07 19.29
N TRP A 97 18.78 -4.57 19.00
CA TRP A 97 18.51 -3.73 17.84
C TRP A 97 18.29 -2.28 18.26
N ARG A 98 18.74 -1.34 17.42
CA ARG A 98 18.47 0.09 17.56
C ARG A 98 17.45 0.52 16.52
N LEU A 99 16.37 1.15 16.95
CA LEU A 99 15.41 1.80 16.06
C LEU A 99 16.08 3.00 15.38
N LEU A 100 15.90 3.12 14.07
CA LEU A 100 16.45 4.23 13.26
C LEU A 100 15.35 5.14 12.72
N ASP A 101 14.23 4.55 12.28
CA ASP A 101 13.06 5.28 11.78
C ASP A 101 11.81 4.43 12.02
N GLN A 102 10.68 5.09 12.21
CA GLN A 102 9.36 4.45 12.30
C GLN A 102 8.41 5.23 11.40
N LEU A 103 7.88 4.56 10.39
CA LEU A 103 6.94 5.12 9.44
C LEU A 103 5.53 4.69 9.82
N GLY A 104 4.74 5.63 10.31
CA GLY A 104 3.31 5.48 10.57
C GLY A 104 2.45 6.19 9.53
N PRO A 105 1.13 6.26 9.76
CA PRO A 105 0.17 6.85 8.82
C PRO A 105 0.38 8.35 8.61
N ASP A 106 0.76 9.07 9.67
CA ASP A 106 1.00 10.51 9.62
C ASP A 106 2.30 10.81 8.88
N GLU A 107 3.37 10.10 9.21
CA GLU A 107 4.65 10.23 8.52
C GLU A 107 4.54 9.83 7.04
N THR A 108 3.75 8.80 6.72
CA THR A 108 3.47 8.40 5.34
C THR A 108 2.74 9.49 4.58
N ARG A 109 1.72 10.10 5.20
CA ARG A 109 0.96 11.20 4.60
C ARG A 109 1.90 12.36 4.31
N ASP A 110 2.68 12.77 5.30
CA ASP A 110 3.49 13.98 5.22
C ASP A 110 4.66 13.80 4.24
N ARG A 111 5.30 12.62 4.23
CA ARG A 111 6.44 12.33 3.35
C ARG A 111 6.04 12.01 1.91
N TYR A 112 4.91 11.32 1.68
CA TYR A 112 4.59 10.78 0.36
C TYR A 112 3.29 11.31 -0.25
N VAL A 113 2.24 11.56 0.54
CA VAL A 113 0.94 11.97 -0.01
C VAL A 113 0.86 13.48 -0.20
N GLN A 114 1.13 14.26 0.84
CA GLN A 114 0.99 15.72 0.82
C GLN A 114 1.81 16.39 -0.30
N PRO A 115 3.05 15.97 -0.62
CA PRO A 115 3.83 16.55 -1.72
C PRO A 115 3.18 16.40 -3.10
N THR A 116 2.32 15.39 -3.31
CA THR A 116 1.62 15.18 -4.59
C THR A 116 0.45 16.15 -4.80
N GLY A 117 0.06 16.91 -3.78
CA GLY A 117 -1.13 17.76 -3.82
C GLY A 117 -2.43 16.97 -3.95
N ARG A 118 -2.43 15.67 -3.59
CA ARG A 118 -3.61 14.81 -3.55
C ARG A 118 -4.10 14.65 -2.12
N ASN A 119 -5.41 14.50 -1.97
CA ASN A 119 -6.05 14.17 -0.70
C ASN A 119 -6.37 12.66 -0.69
N LEU A 120 -5.43 11.84 -0.26
CA LEU A 120 -5.58 10.38 -0.17
C LEU A 120 -5.52 9.93 1.28
N PRO A 121 -6.31 8.92 1.68
CA PRO A 121 -6.21 8.35 3.01
C PRO A 121 -4.90 7.56 3.16
N THR A 122 -4.33 7.58 4.35
CA THR A 122 -3.27 6.65 4.76
C THR A 122 -3.84 5.57 5.69
N SER A 123 -3.36 4.34 5.56
CA SER A 123 -3.84 3.22 6.34
C SER A 123 -3.37 3.35 7.79
N GLY A 124 -4.31 3.38 8.75
CA GLY A 124 -3.98 3.34 10.19
C GLY A 124 -3.37 2.02 10.67
N LEU A 125 -3.36 0.99 9.83
CA LEU A 125 -2.88 -0.35 10.17
C LEU A 125 -1.45 -0.61 9.74
N GLU A 126 -0.94 0.15 8.78
CA GLU A 126 0.37 -0.09 8.20
C GLU A 126 1.42 0.75 8.92
N TRP A 127 2.37 0.06 9.54
CA TRP A 127 3.51 0.63 10.23
C TRP A 127 4.77 -0.11 9.81
N SER A 128 5.86 0.60 9.60
CA SER A 128 7.17 0.03 9.29
C SER A 128 8.22 0.58 10.24
N ALA A 129 9.08 -0.29 10.78
CA ALA A 129 10.21 0.10 11.61
C ALA A 129 11.51 -0.25 10.88
N LEU A 130 12.36 0.75 10.65
CA LEU A 130 13.73 0.54 10.20
C LEU A 130 14.62 0.45 11.44
N ALA A 131 15.32 -0.68 11.58
CA ALA A 131 16.20 -0.91 12.72
C ALA A 131 17.54 -1.50 12.26
N ARG A 132 18.58 -1.28 13.07
CA ARG A 132 19.92 -1.81 12.85
C ARG A 132 20.33 -2.69 14.03
N LYS A 133 20.91 -3.85 13.72
CA LYS A 133 21.49 -4.75 14.70
C LYS A 133 22.79 -4.17 15.26
N ILE A 134 22.93 -4.20 16.58
CA ILE A 134 24.16 -3.84 17.30
C ILE A 134 25.01 -5.10 17.49
#